data_AF-A0A8X7BPF0-F1
#
_entry.id   AF-A0A8X7BPF0-F1
#
_cell.length_a   1.000
_cell.length_b   1.000
_cell.length_c   1.000
_cell.angle_alpha   90.00
_cell.angle_beta   90.00
_cell.angle_gamma   90.00
#
_symmetry.space_group_name_H-M   'P 1'
#
loop_
_entity.id
_entity.type
_entity.pdbx_description
1 polymer ?
#
loop_
_entity_poly.entity_id
_entity_poly.type
_entity_poly.pdbx_seq_one_letter_code
_entity_poly.pdbx_strand_id
1 'polypeptide(L)'
;MLNKLYVDDLINSTSDTTEALELSEEMIHILGEVGMNLRTWATNSTTLHETLKHANIDCQKTSEESGVPLKILGIIWDNVNDNLNFDIRQFEK
;
A
#
# COMPACT_ATOMS: atom_id res chain seq x y z
N MET A 1 8.47 -7.20 12.65
CA MET A 1 8.49 -5.80 12.16
C MET A 1 9.58 -5.58 11.11
N LEU A 2 10.87 -5.87 11.38
CA LEU A 2 11.97 -5.60 10.43
C LEU A 2 11.83 -6.27 9.05
N ASN A 3 11.19 -7.44 8.94
CA ASN A 3 11.06 -8.17 7.66
C ASN A 3 9.97 -7.61 6.72
N LYS A 4 9.25 -6.57 7.14
CA LYS A 4 8.14 -5.96 6.39
C LYS A 4 8.49 -4.56 5.86
N LEU A 5 9.60 -4.00 6.31
CA LEU A 5 10.14 -2.74 5.84
C LEU A 5 11.27 -3.02 4.85
N TYR A 6 11.13 -2.55 3.62
CA TYR A 6 12.16 -2.58 2.59
C TYR A 6 12.54 -1.15 2.23
N VAL A 7 13.70 -0.70 2.72
CA VAL A 7 14.16 0.69 2.55
C VAL A 7 13.10 1.67 3.06
N ASP A 8 12.35 2.33 2.17
CA ASP A 8 11.29 3.29 2.46
C ASP A 8 9.87 2.71 2.34
N ASP A 9 9.71 1.49 1.80
CA ASP A 9 8.43 0.83 1.62
C ASP A 9 8.09 -0.10 2.80
N LEU A 10 6.94 0.13 3.44
CA LEU A 10 6.35 -0.80 4.41
C LEU A 10 5.26 -1.62 3.73
N ILE A 11 5.45 -2.94 3.65
CA ILE A 11 4.50 -3.86 3.02
C ILE A 11 4.13 -4.95 4.00
N ASN A 12 2.84 -5.09 4.27
CA ASN A 12 2.34 -6.19 5.07
C ASN A 12 1.05 -6.78 4.52
N SER A 13 0.80 -8.03 4.92
CA SER A 13 -0.40 -8.80 4.62
C SER A 13 -0.94 -9.34 5.93
N THR A 14 -2.24 -9.17 6.18
CA THR A 14 -2.97 -9.75 7.32
C THR A 14 -4.16 -10.54 6.80
N SER A 15 -4.67 -11.45 7.60
CA SER A 15 -5.86 -12.24 7.26
C SER A 15 -7.16 -11.51 7.61
N ASP A 16 -7.07 -10.46 8.42
CA ASP A 16 -8.19 -9.72 8.98
C ASP A 16 -8.05 -8.21 8.72
N THR A 17 -9.17 -7.55 8.42
CA THR A 17 -9.19 -6.11 8.09
C THR A 17 -9.05 -5.22 9.33
N THR A 18 -9.57 -5.65 10.49
CA THR A 18 -9.38 -4.95 11.76
C THR A 18 -7.91 -5.03 12.18
N GLU A 19 -7.28 -6.20 12.08
CA GLU A 19 -5.83 -6.34 12.31
C GLU A 19 -5.01 -5.45 11.36
N ALA A 20 -5.42 -5.35 10.09
CA ALA A 20 -4.77 -4.47 9.12
C ALA A 20 -4.88 -2.99 9.52
N LEU A 21 -6.03 -2.57 10.04
CA LEU A 21 -6.28 -1.20 10.49
C LEU A 21 -5.42 -0.88 11.72
N GLU A 22 -5.49 -1.70 12.76
CA GLU A 22 -4.69 -1.53 13.98
C GLU A 22 -3.20 -1.43 13.64
N LEU A 23 -2.72 -2.33 12.79
CA LEU A 23 -1.33 -2.29 12.33
C LEU A 23 -1.02 -0.99 11.58
N SER A 24 -1.90 -0.53 10.69
CA SER A 24 -1.67 0.71 9.95
C SER A 24 -1.57 1.92 10.88
N GLU A 25 -2.42 2.00 11.90
CA GLU A 25 -2.41 3.08 12.90
C GLU A 25 -1.15 3.05 13.77
N GLU A 26 -0.76 1.86 14.26
CA GLU A 26 0.47 1.67 15.02
C GLU A 26 1.70 2.07 14.21
N MET A 27 1.76 1.70 12.93
CA MET A 27 2.89 1.99 12.05
C MET A 27 2.98 3.48 11.74
N ILE A 28 1.87 4.15 11.48
CA ILE A 28 1.81 5.62 11.34
C ILE A 28 2.35 6.29 12.58
N HIS A 29 1.90 5.84 13.76
CA HIS A 29 2.31 6.43 15.02
C HIS A 29 3.80 6.25 15.29
N ILE A 30 4.28 5.01 15.33
CA ILE A 30 5.67 4.68 15.70
C ILE A 30 6.66 5.31 14.71
N LEU A 31 6.40 5.21 13.39
CA LEU A 31 7.29 5.79 12.40
C LEU A 31 7.19 7.32 12.39
N GLY A 32 6.02 7.89 12.66
CA GLY A 32 5.83 9.32 12.85
C GLY A 32 6.63 9.89 14.02
N GLU A 33 6.71 9.18 15.15
CA GLU A 33 7.48 9.61 16.34
C GLU A 33 8.98 9.77 16.05
N VAL A 34 9.53 8.97 15.12
CA VAL A 34 10.93 9.05 14.70
C VAL A 34 11.15 9.90 13.44
N GLY A 35 10.11 10.62 12.98
CA GLY A 35 10.17 11.49 11.80
C GLY A 35 10.10 10.77 10.45
N MET A 36 9.75 9.48 10.44
CA MET A 36 9.56 8.65 9.25
C MET A 36 8.09 8.62 8.83
N ASN A 37 7.56 9.76 8.40
CA ASN A 37 6.15 9.84 7.99
C ASN A 37 5.85 9.00 6.74
N LEU A 38 4.88 8.08 6.86
CA LEU A 38 4.32 7.30 5.75
C LEU A 38 3.39 8.19 4.91
N ARG A 39 3.67 8.29 3.60
CA ARG A 39 3.09 9.35 2.74
C ARG A 39 2.02 8.85 1.77
N THR A 40 2.18 7.62 1.30
CA THR A 40 1.32 7.02 0.27
C THR A 40 0.86 5.65 0.73
N TRP A 41 -0.46 5.45 0.76
CA TRP A 41 -1.06 4.20 1.20
C TRP A 41 -1.72 3.48 0.04
N ALA A 42 -1.76 2.15 0.11
CA ALA A 42 -2.54 1.32 -0.80
C ALA A 42 -2.98 0.06 -0.07
N THR A 43 -4.19 -0.41 -0.35
CA THR A 43 -4.77 -1.62 0.24
C THR A 43 -5.71 -2.29 -0.75
N ASN A 44 -5.85 -3.60 -0.65
CA ASN A 44 -6.85 -4.38 -1.40
C ASN A 44 -8.23 -4.43 -0.70
N SER A 45 -8.31 -3.98 0.56
CA SER A 45 -9.57 -3.97 1.30
C SER A 45 -10.32 -2.66 1.08
N THR A 46 -11.54 -2.74 0.52
CA THR A 46 -12.42 -1.58 0.34
C THR A 46 -12.74 -0.90 1.67
N THR A 47 -13.01 -1.69 2.73
CA THR A 47 -13.30 -1.16 4.06
C THR A 47 -12.12 -0.38 4.62
N LEU A 48 -10.90 -0.93 4.51
CA LEU A 48 -9.71 -0.23 5.01
C LEU A 48 -9.43 1.03 4.21
N HIS A 49 -9.62 0.99 2.89
CA HIS A 49 -9.47 2.15 2.01
C HIS A 49 -10.41 3.28 2.42
N GLU A 50 -11.69 2.99 2.69
CA GLU A 50 -12.66 3.97 3.16
C GLU A 50 -12.30 4.55 4.52
N THR A 51 -11.83 3.72 5.46
CA THR A 51 -11.36 4.18 6.77
C THR A 51 -10.16 5.13 6.65
N LEU A 52 -9.15 4.77 5.87
CA LEU A 52 -7.97 5.63 5.64
C LEU A 52 -8.37 6.96 4.98
N LYS A 53 -9.30 6.90 4.01
CA LYS A 53 -9.84 8.10 3.36
C LYS A 53 -10.59 9.01 4.34
N HIS A 54 -11.39 8.45 5.27
CA HIS A 54 -12.04 9.21 6.33
C HIS A 54 -11.04 9.84 7.31
N ALA A 55 -9.90 9.18 7.54
CA ALA A 55 -8.78 9.73 8.31
C ALA A 55 -7.96 10.79 7.54
N ASN A 56 -8.40 11.18 6.34
CA ASN A 56 -7.73 12.14 5.45
C ASN A 56 -6.30 11.68 5.06
N ILE A 57 -6.09 10.37 4.99
CA ILE A 57 -4.87 9.74 4.52
C ILE A 57 -5.04 9.46 3.01
N ASP A 58 -4.05 9.88 2.21
CA ASP A 58 -4.05 9.62 0.77
C ASP A 58 -3.81 8.13 0.51
N CYS A 59 -4.89 7.43 0.16
CA CYS A 59 -4.87 6.02 -0.20
C CYS A 59 -5.13 5.87 -1.70
N GLN A 60 -4.16 5.32 -2.41
CA GLN A 60 -4.24 5.06 -3.83
C GLN A 60 -5.11 3.84 -4.13
N LYS A 61 -5.81 3.90 -5.26
CA LYS A 61 -6.59 2.81 -5.81
C LYS A 61 -6.23 2.65 -7.28
N THR A 62 -6.08 1.41 -7.72
CA THR A 62 -5.92 1.11 -9.14
C THR A 62 -7.18 1.57 -9.85
N SER A 63 -7.02 2.51 -10.78
CA SER A 63 -8.10 3.01 -11.63
C SER A 63 -7.69 2.88 -13.08
N GLU A 64 -8.52 2.21 -13.88
CA GLU A 64 -8.35 2.14 -15.33
C GLU A 64 -8.40 3.54 -15.98
N GLU A 65 -9.11 4.50 -15.35
CA GLU A 65 -9.30 5.86 -15.88
C GLU A 65 -8.04 6.73 -15.73
N SER A 66 -7.21 6.48 -14.69
CA SER A 66 -6.00 7.29 -14.46
C SER A 66 -4.87 6.93 -15.43
N GLY A 67 -4.91 5.77 -16.08
CA GLY A 67 -3.86 5.26 -16.96
C GLY A 67 -2.49 5.01 -16.29
N VAL A 68 -2.33 5.34 -15.01
CA VAL A 68 -1.09 5.15 -14.24
C VAL A 68 -1.24 3.91 -13.36
N PRO A 69 -0.44 2.85 -13.60
CA PRO A 69 -0.49 1.65 -12.77
C PRO A 69 0.09 1.93 -11.38
N LEU A 70 -0.55 1.41 -10.33
CA LEU A 70 0.03 1.37 -8.99
C LEU A 70 1.24 0.43 -9.01
N LYS A 71 2.43 0.96 -8.76
CA LYS A 71 3.68 0.18 -8.72
C LYS A 71 4.18 0.07 -7.30
N ILE A 72 4.50 -1.15 -6.88
CA ILE A 72 5.16 -1.48 -5.61
C ILE A 72 6.45 -2.25 -5.92
N LEU A 73 7.59 -1.78 -5.42
CA LEU A 73 8.89 -2.44 -5.61
C LEU A 73 9.21 -2.86 -7.08
N GLY A 74 8.75 -2.07 -8.06
CA GLY A 74 8.94 -2.36 -9.50
C GLY A 74 7.93 -3.34 -10.13
N ILE A 75 6.97 -3.85 -9.36
CA ILE A 75 5.87 -4.72 -9.79
C ILE A 75 4.59 -3.88 -9.88
N ILE A 76 3.72 -4.17 -10.83
CA ILE A 76 2.40 -3.52 -10.91
C ILE A 76 1.45 -4.27 -9.99
N TRP A 77 0.82 -3.57 -9.06
CA TRP A 77 -0.21 -4.16 -8.19
C TRP A 77 -1.57 -3.59 -8.55
N ASP A 78 -2.44 -4.47 -9.05
CA ASP A 78 -3.87 -4.19 -9.11
C ASP A 78 -4.46 -4.52 -7.74
N ASN A 79 -4.51 -3.52 -6.87
CA ASN A 79 -5.05 -3.69 -5.53
C ASN A 79 -6.56 -3.92 -5.50
N VAL A 80 -7.31 -3.65 -6.58
CA VAL A 80 -8.77 -3.89 -6.59
C VAL A 80 -9.07 -5.37 -6.74
N ASN A 81 -8.35 -6.05 -7.63
CA ASN A 81 -8.49 -7.49 -7.85
C ASN A 81 -7.44 -8.34 -7.12
N ASP A 82 -6.56 -7.69 -6.36
CA ASP A 82 -5.43 -8.26 -5.64
C ASP A 82 -4.47 -9.08 -6.52
N ASN A 83 -4.15 -8.55 -7.70
CA ASN A 83 -3.28 -9.19 -8.67
C ASN A 83 -1.94 -8.46 -8.81
N LEU A 84 -0.85 -9.23 -8.76
CA LEU A 84 0.50 -8.74 -9.08
C LEU A 84 0.82 -9.04 -10.54
N ASN A 85 1.14 -7.98 -11.28
CA ASN A 85 1.42 -8.01 -12.70
C ASN A 85 2.86 -7.57 -12.97
N PHE A 86 3.53 -8.29 -13.87
CA PHE A 86 4.85 -7.91 -14.37
C PHE A 86 4.71 -7.36 -15.77
N ASP A 87 5.23 -6.16 -16.00
CA ASP A 87 5.46 -5.73 -17.38
C ASP A 87 6.72 -6.45 -17.87
N ILE A 88 6.59 -7.30 -18.88
CA ILE A 88 7.72 -8.03 -19.46
C ILE A 88 8.52 -7.19 -20.46
N ARG A 89 7.94 -6.12 -21.01
CA ARG A 89 8.56 -5.26 -22.03
C ARG A 89 9.72 -4.44 -21.46
N GLN A 90 9.68 -4.16 -20.16
CA GLN A 90 10.77 -3.50 -19.43
C GLN A 90 12.02 -4.40 -19.25
N PHE A 91 11.95 -5.68 -19.62
CA PHE A 91 13.08 -6.61 -19.58
C PHE A 91 13.59 -7.01 -20.98
N GLU A 92 12.91 -6.59 -22.04
CA GLU A 92 13.40 -6.76 -23.41
C GLU A 92 14.47 -5.69 -23.71
N LYS A 93 15.67 -6.15 -24.07
CA LYS A 93 16.84 -5.32 -24.38
C LYS A 93 16.81 -4.78 -25.80
#